data_AF-A0A960BVJ4-F1
#
_entry.id   AF-A0A960BVJ4-F1
#
_cell.length_a   1.000
_cell.length_b   1.000
_cell.length_c   1.000
_cell.angle_alpha   90.00
_cell.angle_beta   90.00
_cell.angle_gamma   90.00
#
_symmetry.space_group_name_H-M   'P 1'
#
loop_
_entity.id
_entity.type
_entity.pdbx_description
1 polymer ?
#
loop_
_entity_poly.entity_id
_entity_poly.type
_entity_poly.pdbx_seq_one_letter_code
_entity_poly.pdbx_strand_id
1 'polypeptide(L)'
;MRIGTRGSLLATTQAGVIRDALIARGHPAELVIISTEGDRSDRPVAEIGVGVFTAALREAVADGRVDMAVHSYKDLPTAPDVRFVIAAVPPREDPRDALVARDGLVLGELPAGSVIGTSSVRRAAQLRALGLGLE
;
A
#
# COMPACT_ATOMS: atom_id res chain seq x y z
N MET A 1 11.08 -9.50 -17.96
CA MET A 1 9.83 -8.82 -17.60
C MET A 1 10.13 -7.67 -16.64
N ARG A 2 9.70 -6.47 -16.99
CA ARG A 2 9.88 -5.23 -16.24
C ARG A 2 8.70 -5.06 -15.29
N ILE A 3 8.94 -5.14 -13.99
CA ILE A 3 7.92 -5.01 -12.94
C ILE A 3 7.98 -3.61 -12.36
N GLY A 4 6.96 -2.80 -12.65
CA GLY A 4 6.78 -1.48 -12.06
C GLY A 4 6.48 -1.55 -10.56
N THR A 5 7.20 -0.76 -9.77
CA THR A 5 6.95 -0.58 -8.34
C THR A 5 7.23 0.84 -7.90
N ARG A 6 6.65 1.26 -6.77
CA ARG A 6 7.09 2.46 -6.06
C ARG A 6 8.47 2.23 -5.42
N GLY A 7 9.15 3.33 -5.07
CA GLY A 7 10.48 3.32 -4.48
C GLY A 7 10.54 3.09 -2.96
N SER A 8 9.41 3.04 -2.26
CA SER A 8 9.42 2.79 -0.81
C SER A 8 9.89 1.38 -0.48
N LEU A 9 10.51 1.19 0.69
CA LEU A 9 11.03 -0.11 1.12
C LEU A 9 9.95 -1.20 1.07
N LEU A 10 8.75 -0.91 1.57
CA LEU A 10 7.64 -1.87 1.52
C LEU A 10 7.26 -2.25 0.07
N ALA A 11 7.19 -1.28 -0.83
CA ALA A 11 6.81 -1.53 -2.23
C ALA A 11 7.87 -2.38 -2.95
N THR A 12 9.16 -2.08 -2.76
CA THR A 12 10.25 -2.86 -3.36
C THR A 12 10.34 -4.26 -2.75
N THR A 13 10.05 -4.43 -1.45
CA THR A 13 9.90 -5.75 -0.83
C THR A 13 8.76 -6.55 -1.47
N GLN A 14 7.56 -5.96 -1.60
CA GLN A 14 6.41 -6.62 -2.21
C GLN A 14 6.67 -7.03 -3.66
N ALA A 15 7.21 -6.12 -4.47
CA ALA A 15 7.54 -6.40 -5.86
C ALA A 15 8.69 -7.40 -5.99
N GLY A 16 9.66 -7.38 -5.08
CA GLY A 16 10.76 -8.33 -5.00
C GLY A 16 10.28 -9.77 -4.81
N VAL A 17 9.31 -10.01 -3.91
CA VAL A 17 8.70 -11.34 -3.72
C VAL A 17 8.13 -11.88 -5.05
N ILE A 18 7.43 -11.03 -5.81
CA ILE A 18 6.85 -11.44 -7.11
C ILE A 18 7.94 -11.68 -8.15
N ARG A 19 8.93 -10.79 -8.25
CA ARG A 19 10.10 -10.95 -9.12
C ARG A 19 10.79 -12.28 -8.87
N ASP A 20 11.09 -12.58 -7.61
CA ASP A 20 11.85 -13.77 -7.23
C ASP A 20 11.05 -15.04 -7.52
N ALA A 21 9.73 -15.02 -7.28
CA ALA A 21 8.83 -16.13 -7.64
C ALA A 21 8.74 -16.38 -9.16
N LEU A 22 8.82 -15.33 -9.98
CA LEU A 22 8.85 -15.42 -11.45
C LEU A 22 10.19 -15.99 -11.94
N ILE A 23 11.30 -15.49 -11.39
CA ILE A 23 12.66 -15.98 -11.71
C ILE A 23 12.77 -17.46 -11.38
N ALA A 24 12.29 -17.89 -10.20
CA ALA A 24 12.28 -19.29 -9.78
C ALA A 24 11.47 -20.20 -10.72
N ARG A 25 10.52 -19.64 -11.49
CA ARG A 25 9.75 -20.34 -12.52
C ARG A 25 10.34 -20.24 -13.92
N GLY A 26 11.54 -19.68 -14.07
CA GLY A 26 12.22 -19.54 -15.36
C GLY A 26 11.79 -18.33 -16.17
N HIS A 27 11.14 -17.33 -15.55
CA HIS A 27 10.80 -16.07 -16.19
C HIS A 27 11.74 -14.96 -15.71
N PRO A 28 12.71 -14.50 -16.53
CA PRO A 28 13.58 -13.40 -16.17
C PRO A 28 12.77 -12.14 -15.85
N ALA A 29 13.03 -11.54 -14.69
CA ALA A 29 12.29 -10.37 -14.21
C ALA A 29 13.20 -9.37 -13.50
N GLU A 30 12.87 -8.09 -13.60
CA GLU A 30 13.58 -6.99 -12.95
C GLU A 30 12.59 -5.96 -12.38
N LEU A 31 13.02 -5.22 -11.35
CA LEU A 31 12.21 -4.15 -10.78
C LEU A 31 12.54 -2.82 -11.47
N VAL A 32 11.50 -2.09 -11.85
CA VAL A 32 11.61 -0.73 -12.39
C VAL A 32 10.90 0.21 -11.43
N ILE A 33 11.66 1.13 -10.82
CA ILE A 33 11.12 2.11 -9.89
C ILE A 33 10.41 3.21 -10.69
N ILE A 34 9.12 3.37 -10.44
CA ILE A 34 8.30 4.45 -10.98
C ILE A 34 8.14 5.51 -9.88
N SER A 35 8.83 6.63 -10.04
CA SER A 35 8.73 7.77 -9.12
C SER A 35 7.38 8.45 -9.30
N THR A 36 6.64 8.66 -8.21
CA THR A 36 5.36 9.39 -8.23
C THR A 36 5.50 10.75 -7.55
N GLU A 37 4.62 11.69 -7.90
CA GLU A 37 4.57 13.01 -7.25
C GLU A 37 4.15 12.91 -5.77
N GLY A 38 3.33 11.91 -5.44
CA GLY A 38 2.98 11.60 -4.05
C GLY A 38 4.15 11.08 -3.21
N ASP A 39 5.21 10.55 -3.83
CA ASP A 39 6.44 10.18 -3.10
C ASP A 39 7.30 11.42 -2.76
N ARG A 40 6.94 12.60 -3.29
CA ARG A 40 7.66 13.87 -3.10
C ARG A 40 6.86 14.90 -2.29
N SER A 41 5.71 14.53 -1.72
CA SER A 41 4.82 15.45 -1.00
C SER A 41 4.60 15.03 0.44
N ASP A 42 4.82 15.96 1.38
CA ASP A 42 4.57 15.78 2.83
C ASP A 42 3.09 15.99 3.21
N ARG A 43 2.21 16.18 2.23
CA ARG A 43 0.78 16.46 2.48
C ARG A 43 0.04 15.19 2.94
N PRO A 44 -0.99 15.31 3.79
CA PRO A 44 -1.83 14.18 4.17
C PRO A 44 -2.39 13.43 2.95
N VAL A 45 -2.42 12.08 3.02
CA VAL A 45 -2.94 11.23 1.93
C VAL A 45 -4.38 11.61 1.52
N ALA A 46 -5.18 12.09 2.48
CA ALA A 46 -6.54 12.58 2.23
C ALA A 46 -6.58 13.80 1.30
N GLU A 47 -5.53 14.64 1.31
CA GLU A 47 -5.42 15.86 0.49
C GLU A 47 -4.76 15.61 -0.87
N ILE A 48 -3.89 14.60 -0.96
CA ILE A 48 -3.26 14.19 -2.22
C ILE A 48 -4.27 13.48 -3.14
N GLY A 49 -5.28 12.83 -2.54
CA GLY A 49 -6.34 12.11 -3.25
C GLY A 49 -6.06 10.61 -3.38
N VAL A 50 -7.13 9.82 -3.34
CA VAL A 50 -7.08 8.37 -3.54
C VAL A 50 -6.70 8.07 -5.00
N GLY A 51 -5.60 7.35 -5.21
CA GLY A 51 -5.21 6.87 -6.54
C GLY A 51 -4.02 7.56 -7.19
N VAL A 52 -3.44 8.62 -6.59
CA VAL A 52 -2.23 9.29 -7.14
C VAL A 52 -1.06 8.31 -7.33
N PHE A 53 -0.87 7.42 -6.36
CA PHE A 53 0.18 6.39 -6.44
C PHE A 53 -0.10 5.33 -7.51
N THR A 54 -1.38 5.03 -7.75
CA THR A 54 -1.79 3.98 -8.67
C THR A 54 -1.82 4.48 -10.12
N ALA A 55 -2.12 5.76 -10.33
CA ALA A 55 -2.15 6.38 -11.65
C ALA A 55 -0.79 6.29 -12.38
N ALA A 56 0.30 6.69 -11.72
CA ALA A 56 1.62 6.71 -12.35
C ALA A 56 2.11 5.30 -12.78
N LEU A 57 1.83 4.28 -11.97
CA LEU A 57 2.14 2.88 -12.31
C LEU A 57 1.23 2.35 -13.42
N ARG A 58 -0.06 2.69 -13.41
CA ARG A 58 -1.00 2.37 -14.50
C ARG A 58 -0.56 2.98 -15.83
N GLU A 59 -0.19 4.26 -15.85
CA GLU A 59 0.34 4.89 -17.06
C GLU A 59 1.67 4.24 -17.49
N ALA A 60 2.52 3.81 -16.56
CA ALA A 60 3.75 3.09 -16.91
C ALA A 60 3.49 1.75 -17.61
N VAL A 61 2.43 1.05 -17.22
CA VAL A 61 1.98 -0.18 -17.89
C VAL A 61 1.35 0.17 -19.24
N ALA A 62 0.47 1.17 -19.31
CA ALA A 62 -0.22 1.57 -20.54
C ALA A 62 0.74 2.04 -21.64
N ASP A 63 1.78 2.79 -21.28
CA ASP A 63 2.80 3.31 -22.21
C ASP A 63 3.88 2.25 -22.55
N GLY A 64 3.80 1.03 -22.00
CA GLY A 64 4.79 -0.03 -22.23
C GLY A 64 6.16 0.22 -21.61
N ARG A 65 6.28 1.15 -20.65
CA ARG A 65 7.52 1.38 -19.87
C ARG A 65 7.83 0.21 -18.94
N VAL A 66 6.79 -0.44 -18.43
CA VAL A 66 6.86 -1.69 -17.67
C VAL A 66 5.82 -2.66 -18.20
N ASP A 67 6.02 -3.96 -17.96
CA ASP A 67 5.13 -5.02 -18.48
C ASP A 67 3.99 -5.32 -17.49
N MET A 68 4.22 -5.09 -16.20
CA MET A 68 3.21 -5.21 -15.14
C MET A 68 3.55 -4.30 -13.96
N ALA A 69 2.60 -4.12 -13.04
CA ALA A 69 2.82 -3.40 -11.78
C ALA A 69 2.41 -4.25 -10.57
N VAL A 70 3.12 -4.12 -9.45
CA VAL A 70 2.76 -4.72 -8.16
C VAL A 70 2.23 -3.64 -7.23
N HIS A 71 1.07 -3.89 -6.62
CA HIS A 71 0.41 -2.97 -5.70
C HIS A 71 0.01 -3.69 -4.41
N SER A 72 -0.03 -2.93 -3.31
CA SER A 72 -0.87 -3.31 -2.18
C SER A 72 -2.33 -3.24 -2.61
N TYR A 73 -3.07 -4.33 -2.42
CA TYR A 73 -4.42 -4.48 -2.98
C TYR A 73 -5.40 -3.41 -2.50
N LYS A 74 -5.25 -2.94 -1.26
CA LYS A 74 -6.06 -1.87 -0.65
C LYS A 74 -5.94 -0.51 -1.36
N ASP A 75 -4.89 -0.31 -2.16
CA ASP A 75 -4.60 0.95 -2.84
C ASP A 75 -5.08 0.95 -4.31
N LEU A 76 -5.67 -0.16 -4.78
CA LEU A 76 -6.24 -0.25 -6.12
C LEU A 76 -7.62 0.43 -6.18
N PRO A 77 -7.86 1.31 -7.19
CA PRO A 77 -9.19 1.82 -7.48
C PRO A 77 -10.19 0.69 -7.74
N THR A 78 -11.41 0.84 -7.22
CA THR A 78 -12.52 -0.09 -7.46
C THR A 78 -13.18 0.11 -8.82
N ALA A 79 -13.07 1.31 -9.39
CA ALA A 79 -13.58 1.60 -10.72
C ALA A 79 -12.78 0.78 -11.77
N PRO A 80 -13.47 0.10 -12.70
CA PRO A 80 -12.81 -0.64 -13.76
C PRO A 80 -12.09 0.33 -14.71
N ASP A 81 -10.98 -0.14 -15.26
CA ASP A 81 -10.26 0.53 -16.35
C ASP A 81 -9.95 -0.53 -17.39
N VAL A 82 -10.54 -0.39 -18.58
CA VAL A 82 -10.48 -1.39 -19.65
C VAL A 82 -9.07 -1.63 -20.19
N ARG A 83 -8.12 -0.74 -19.89
CA ARG A 83 -6.70 -0.90 -20.22
C ARG A 83 -6.01 -1.96 -19.37
N PHE A 84 -6.58 -2.34 -18.23
CA PHE A 84 -5.91 -3.15 -17.22
C PHE A 84 -6.77 -4.33 -16.74
N VAL A 85 -6.08 -5.37 -16.31
CA VAL A 85 -6.66 -6.52 -15.61
C VAL A 85 -5.84 -6.81 -14.36
N ILE A 86 -6.50 -7.30 -13.31
CA ILE A 86 -5.79 -7.88 -12.16
C ILE A 86 -5.36 -9.30 -12.57
N ALA A 87 -4.13 -9.43 -13.05
CA ALA A 87 -3.62 -10.69 -13.58
C ALA A 87 -3.40 -11.77 -12.51
N ALA A 88 -3.11 -11.37 -11.27
CA ALA A 88 -2.88 -12.29 -10.17
C ALA A 88 -3.15 -11.63 -8.81
N VAL A 89 -3.54 -12.45 -7.84
CA VAL A 89 -3.59 -12.10 -6.41
C VAL A 89 -2.79 -13.16 -5.66
N PRO A 90 -1.61 -12.82 -5.10
CA PRO A 90 -0.81 -13.75 -4.31
C PRO A 90 -1.53 -14.20 -3.03
N PRO A 91 -1.04 -15.25 -2.33
CA PRO A 91 -1.52 -15.61 -1.00
C PRO A 91 -1.55 -14.39 -0.06
N ARG A 92 -2.62 -14.29 0.73
CA ARG A 92 -2.86 -13.13 1.58
C ARG A 92 -2.06 -13.24 2.87
N GLU A 93 -1.27 -12.21 3.16
CA GLU A 93 -0.66 -12.02 4.49
C GLU A 93 -1.72 -11.68 5.56
N ASP A 94 -1.30 -11.68 6.82
CA ASP A 94 -2.17 -11.32 7.94
C ASP A 94 -2.85 -9.95 7.72
N PRO A 95 -4.20 -9.89 7.66
CA PRO A 95 -4.91 -8.67 7.33
C PRO A 95 -5.21 -7.78 8.56
N ARG A 96 -4.79 -8.18 9.77
CA ARG A 96 -5.13 -7.47 11.01
C ARG A 96 -4.41 -6.13 11.10
N ASP A 97 -5.07 -5.16 11.72
CA ASP A 97 -4.40 -3.94 12.17
C ASP A 97 -3.52 -4.27 13.40
N ALA A 98 -2.38 -3.59 13.53
CA ALA A 98 -1.49 -3.70 14.68
C ALA A 98 -1.45 -2.37 15.45
N LEU A 99 -1.42 -2.45 16.78
CA LEU A 99 -1.08 -1.33 17.64
C LEU A 99 0.44 -1.27 17.78
N VAL A 100 1.01 -0.10 17.58
CA VAL A 100 2.42 0.19 17.91
C VAL A 100 2.38 1.22 19.03
N ALA A 101 2.69 0.79 20.25
CA ALA A 101 2.71 1.64 21.44
C ALA A 101 4.05 1.49 22.16
N ARG A 102 4.42 2.53 22.93
CA ARG A 102 5.54 2.46 23.87
C ARG A 102 5.26 1.44 24.96
N ASP A 103 6.33 0.95 25.58
CA ASP A 103 6.28 0.12 26.79
C ASP A 103 5.46 -1.19 26.65
N GLY A 104 5.18 -1.62 25.41
CA GLY A 104 4.44 -2.85 25.13
C GLY A 104 2.95 -2.79 25.46
N LEU A 105 2.39 -1.59 25.68
CA LEU A 105 0.99 -1.42 26.04
C LEU A 105 0.05 -1.97 24.96
N VAL A 106 -1.00 -2.66 25.39
CA VAL A 106 -2.12 -3.01 24.51
C VAL A 106 -3.19 -1.92 24.49
N LEU A 107 -4.09 -1.98 23.52
CA LEU A 107 -5.08 -0.92 23.27
C LEU A 107 -5.95 -0.62 24.50
N GLY A 108 -6.31 -1.63 25.28
CA GLY A 108 -7.13 -1.48 26.50
C GLY A 108 -6.36 -0.94 27.72
N GLU A 109 -5.04 -0.83 27.65
CA GLU A 109 -4.19 -0.32 28.73
C GLU A 109 -3.80 1.15 28.52
N LEU A 110 -4.12 1.73 27.35
CA LEU A 110 -3.86 3.14 27.08
C LEU A 110 -4.74 4.01 27.99
N PRO A 111 -4.16 4.95 28.75
CA PRO A 111 -4.95 5.87 29.57
C PRO A 111 -5.91 6.71 28.72
N ALA A 112 -7.06 7.08 29.30
CA ALA A 112 -7.94 8.06 28.69
C ALA A 112 -7.18 9.38 28.42
N GLY A 113 -7.42 10.00 27.26
CA GLY A 113 -6.66 11.14 26.75
C GLY A 113 -5.39 10.76 25.97
N SER A 114 -5.09 9.47 25.79
CA SER A 114 -3.96 9.05 24.95
C SER A 114 -4.24 9.36 23.47
N VAL A 115 -3.25 9.96 22.80
CA VAL A 115 -3.33 10.35 21.38
C VAL A 115 -2.92 9.19 20.47
N ILE A 116 -3.75 8.84 19.49
CA ILE A 116 -3.45 7.81 18.48
C ILE A 116 -3.26 8.42 17.09
N GLY A 117 -2.06 8.30 16.55
CA GLY A 117 -1.74 8.71 15.18
C GLY A 117 -2.31 7.75 14.13
N THR A 118 -3.34 8.18 13.39
CA THR A 118 -3.78 7.49 12.17
C THR A 118 -4.39 8.44 11.15
N SER A 119 -4.03 8.29 9.87
CA SER A 119 -4.68 8.98 8.75
C SER A 119 -5.84 8.20 8.15
N SER A 120 -6.13 6.99 8.66
CA SER A 120 -7.20 6.14 8.16
C SER A 120 -8.52 6.49 8.84
N VAL A 121 -9.48 7.02 8.07
CA VAL A 121 -10.84 7.28 8.55
C VAL A 121 -11.53 6.03 9.09
N ARG A 122 -11.25 4.86 8.50
CA ARG A 122 -11.75 3.56 8.97
C ARG A 122 -11.26 3.27 10.40
N ARG A 123 -9.95 3.37 10.62
CA ARG A 123 -9.35 3.10 11.95
C ARG A 123 -9.81 4.12 12.98
N ALA A 124 -9.84 5.40 12.62
CA ALA A 124 -10.32 6.46 13.52
C ALA A 124 -11.77 6.24 13.96
N ALA A 125 -12.68 5.90 13.03
CA ALA A 125 -14.07 5.61 13.37
C ALA A 125 -14.20 4.38 14.29
N GLN A 126 -13.45 3.31 14.00
CA GLN A 126 -13.44 2.10 14.83
C GLN A 126 -12.90 2.36 16.24
N LEU A 127 -11.81 3.13 16.38
CA LEU A 127 -11.23 3.48 17.67
C LEU A 127 -12.19 4.32 18.53
N ARG A 128 -12.87 5.32 17.94
CA ARG A 128 -13.87 6.12 18.67
C ARG A 128 -15.04 5.28 19.15
N ALA A 129 -15.48 4.31 18.35
CA ALA A 129 -16.59 3.43 18.69
C ALA A 129 -16.29 2.51 19.89
N LEU A 130 -15.02 2.29 20.25
CA LEU A 130 -14.65 1.49 21.42
C LEU A 130 -14.93 2.21 22.75
N GLY A 131 -15.12 3.54 22.75
CA GLY A 131 -15.44 4.29 23.97
C GLY A 131 -14.32 4.35 25.02
N LEU A 132 -13.06 4.10 24.62
CA LEU A 132 -11.90 4.06 25.52
C LEU A 132 -11.38 5.45 25.94
N GLY A 133 -12.01 6.53 25.49
CA GLY A 133 -11.58 7.90 25.79
C GLY A 133 -10.24 8.28 25.13
N LEU A 134 -9.92 7.69 23.98
CA LEU A 134 -8.70 7.96 23.21
C LEU A 134 -8.91 9.18 22.28
N GLU A 135 -7.85 9.95 22.03
CA GLU A 135 -7.85 11.13 21.13
C GLU A 135 -7.33 10.81 19.71
#